data_AF-A0A8D0F676-F1
#
_entry.id   AF-A0A8D0F676-F1
#
_cell.length_a   1.000
_cell.length_b   1.000
_cell.length_c   1.000
_cell.angle_alpha   90.00
_cell.angle_beta   90.00
_cell.angle_gamma   90.00
#
_symmetry.space_group_name_H-M   'P 1'
#
loop_
_entity.id
_entity.type
_entity.pdbx_description
1 polymer ?
#
loop_
_entity_poly.entity_id
_entity_poly.type
_entity_poly.pdbx_seq_one_letter_code
_entity_poly.pdbx_strand_id
1 'polypeptide(L)'
;MALFPLCALSAAWLPALQLVRRGSKAVTRHWKAMHFQRQKLMAVTEYLAPRPAIPPGCLPPKKETLEEDNGYVRLLRRQVEEVLRDNRMIAVCHYNSMPGEDMVLMRHYLRKHNIEVKFGQTVGALALLPSQTSSLLQRGSAHLTALLDQHIHQLRAGEPGGPTEPSPTQSVGAQ
;
A
#
# COMPACT_ATOMS: atom_id res chain seq x y z
N MET A 1 -59.08 68.63 -37.88
CA MET A 1 -60.49 68.59 -37.45
C MET A 1 -61.06 67.28 -37.97
N ALA A 2 -61.11 66.20 -37.17
CA ALA A 2 -62.19 65.83 -36.22
C ALA A 2 -63.56 65.77 -36.94
N LEU A 3 -64.35 64.69 -37.00
CA LEU A 3 -64.60 63.53 -36.15
C LEU A 3 -65.13 62.38 -37.05
N PHE A 4 -64.88 61.11 -36.71
CA PHE A 4 -65.87 60.03 -36.89
C PHE A 4 -65.93 59.19 -35.60
N PRO A 5 -67.12 58.74 -35.18
CA PRO A 5 -67.44 58.47 -33.79
C PRO A 5 -67.16 57.03 -33.35
N LEU A 6 -67.07 56.89 -32.03
CA LEU A 6 -67.05 55.64 -31.29
C LEU A 6 -68.21 54.72 -31.70
N CYS A 7 -67.88 53.49 -32.08
CA CYS A 7 -68.75 52.35 -31.86
C CYS A 7 -67.97 51.32 -31.04
N ALA A 8 -68.18 51.38 -29.74
CA ALA A 8 -67.72 50.40 -28.78
C ALA A 8 -68.56 49.12 -28.96
N LEU A 9 -67.93 47.98 -29.21
CA LEU A 9 -68.51 46.68 -28.88
C LEU A 9 -67.40 45.68 -28.53
N SER A 10 -67.22 45.52 -27.21
CA SER A 10 -66.56 44.43 -26.49
C SER A 10 -65.19 43.94 -27.00
N ALA A 11 -64.13 44.64 -26.62
CA ALA A 11 -62.84 43.99 -26.39
C ALA A 11 -63.03 43.02 -25.20
N ALA A 12 -63.14 41.72 -25.50
CA ALA A 12 -63.22 40.68 -24.51
C ALA A 12 -62.03 40.79 -23.54
N TRP A 13 -62.32 41.15 -22.29
CA TRP A 13 -61.40 41.06 -21.18
C TRP A 13 -61.20 39.57 -20.86
N LEU A 14 -60.33 38.91 -21.64
CA LEU A 14 -59.75 37.67 -21.18
C LEU A 14 -58.69 38.08 -20.16
N PRO A 15 -58.84 37.77 -18.86
CA PRO A 15 -57.70 37.90 -17.96
C PRO A 15 -56.59 37.09 -18.61
N ALA A 16 -55.44 37.72 -18.84
CA ALA A 16 -54.25 37.03 -19.27
C ALA A 16 -54.02 35.93 -18.23
N LEU A 17 -54.47 34.71 -18.57
CA LEU A 17 -54.31 33.52 -17.76
C LEU A 17 -52.81 33.28 -17.73
N GLN A 18 -52.13 33.91 -16.77
CA GLN A 18 -50.80 33.52 -16.37
C GLN A 18 -50.95 32.11 -15.84
N LEU A 19 -50.73 31.15 -16.72
CA LEU A 19 -50.64 29.76 -16.40
C LEU A 19 -49.33 29.61 -15.63
N VAL A 20 -49.39 29.94 -14.33
CA VAL A 20 -48.26 29.82 -13.40
C VAL A 20 -47.98 28.33 -13.29
N ARG A 21 -47.07 27.85 -14.15
CA ARG A 21 -46.53 26.50 -14.04
C ARG A 21 -45.75 26.45 -12.72
N ARG A 22 -46.40 25.95 -11.67
CA ARG A 22 -45.76 25.60 -10.39
C ARG A 22 -44.87 24.38 -10.61
N GLY A 23 -43.70 24.59 -11.18
CA GLY A 23 -42.68 23.56 -11.37
C GLY A 23 -41.38 23.96 -10.66
N SER A 24 -40.73 22.99 -10.02
CA SER A 24 -39.36 23.18 -9.53
C SER A 24 -38.43 23.52 -10.70
N LYS A 25 -37.47 24.43 -10.47
CA LYS A 25 -36.47 24.83 -11.48
C LYS A 25 -35.70 23.60 -12.02
N ALA A 26 -35.09 23.74 -13.19
CA ALA A 26 -34.32 22.67 -13.84
C ALA A 26 -33.09 22.27 -13.02
N VAL A 27 -32.42 23.26 -12.40
CA VAL A 27 -31.27 23.07 -11.51
C VAL A 27 -31.71 23.28 -10.07
N THR A 28 -31.44 22.30 -9.22
CA THR A 28 -31.74 22.31 -7.78
C THR A 28 -30.49 21.95 -6.99
N ARG A 29 -30.40 22.40 -5.73
CA ARG A 29 -29.28 22.05 -4.83
C ARG A 29 -29.26 20.57 -4.41
N HIS A 30 -30.42 19.91 -4.45
CA HIS A 30 -30.60 18.51 -4.09
C HIS A 30 -30.85 17.67 -5.34
N TRP A 31 -30.59 16.36 -5.23
CA TRP A 31 -30.93 15.39 -6.26
C TRP A 31 -32.43 15.42 -6.55
N LYS A 32 -32.76 15.74 -7.79
CA LYS A 32 -34.14 15.78 -8.27
C LYS A 32 -34.54 14.41 -8.78
N ALA A 33 -35.73 13.94 -8.38
CA ALA A 33 -36.29 12.71 -8.89
C ALA A 33 -36.42 12.78 -10.43
N MET A 34 -35.92 11.77 -11.12
CA MET A 34 -36.06 11.66 -12.57
C MET A 34 -37.46 11.19 -12.94
N HIS A 35 -37.92 11.57 -14.13
CA HIS A 35 -39.14 10.98 -14.70
C HIS A 35 -38.95 9.47 -14.90
N PHE A 36 -40.01 8.68 -14.71
CA PHE A 36 -39.95 7.21 -14.74
C PHE A 36 -39.29 6.65 -16.01
N GLN A 37 -39.61 7.21 -17.18
CA GLN A 37 -38.99 6.80 -18.45
C GLN A 37 -37.49 7.13 -18.51
N ARG A 38 -37.07 8.27 -17.93
CA ARG A 38 -35.66 8.66 -17.86
C ARG A 38 -34.89 7.74 -16.92
N GLN A 39 -35.49 7.34 -15.80
CA GLN A 39 -34.87 6.38 -14.88
C GLN A 39 -34.66 5.02 -15.57
N LYS A 40 -35.63 4.55 -16.35
CA LYS A 40 -35.47 3.35 -17.19
C LYS A 40 -34.33 3.50 -18.20
N LEU A 41 -34.27 4.64 -18.88
CA LEU A 41 -33.20 4.92 -19.85
C LEU A 41 -31.84 4.87 -19.16
N MET A 42 -31.68 5.57 -18.03
CA MET A 42 -30.43 5.58 -17.27
C MET A 42 -29.98 4.17 -16.89
N ALA A 43 -30.91 3.34 -16.39
CA ALA A 43 -30.64 1.95 -16.01
C ALA A 43 -30.23 1.07 -17.21
N VAL A 44 -30.84 1.27 -18.38
CA VAL A 44 -30.49 0.54 -19.61
C VAL A 44 -29.13 0.97 -20.15
N THR A 45 -28.76 2.24 -19.98
CA THR A 45 -27.48 2.79 -20.45
C THR A 45 -26.33 2.59 -19.46
N GLU A 46 -26.51 1.82 -18.38
CA GLU A 46 -25.44 1.51 -17.44
C GLU A 46 -24.32 0.73 -18.15
N TYR A 47 -23.08 1.16 -17.92
CA TYR A 47 -21.92 0.50 -18.51
C TYR A 47 -21.72 -0.88 -17.90
N LEU A 48 -21.73 -1.91 -18.75
CA LEU A 48 -21.40 -3.28 -18.39
C LEU A 48 -20.01 -3.62 -18.92
N ALA A 49 -19.02 -3.69 -18.04
CA ALA A 49 -17.69 -4.16 -18.41
C ALA A 49 -17.76 -5.62 -18.90
N PRO A 50 -17.01 -5.99 -19.96
CA PRO A 50 -17.00 -7.37 -20.45
C PRO A 50 -16.48 -8.29 -19.35
N ARG A 51 -17.28 -9.30 -18.98
CA ARG A 51 -16.85 -10.32 -18.02
C ARG A 51 -15.94 -11.30 -18.76
N PRO A 52 -14.65 -11.41 -18.39
CA PRO A 52 -13.77 -12.39 -19.01
C PRO A 52 -14.29 -13.80 -18.72
N ALA A 53 -14.25 -14.69 -19.72
CA ALA A 53 -14.71 -16.07 -19.57
C ALA A 53 -13.93 -16.85 -18.50
N ILE A 54 -12.68 -16.45 -18.27
CA ILE A 54 -11.80 -17.00 -17.23
C ILE A 54 -11.30 -15.81 -16.40
N PRO A 55 -11.52 -15.80 -15.08
CA PRO A 55 -11.00 -14.74 -14.23
C PRO A 55 -9.46 -14.76 -14.26
N PRO A 56 -8.78 -13.60 -14.23
CA PRO A 56 -7.34 -13.50 -14.40
C PRO A 56 -6.54 -14.24 -13.32
N GLY A 57 -7.14 -14.52 -12.16
CA GLY A 57 -6.52 -15.33 -11.10
C GLY A 57 -6.45 -16.83 -11.40
N CYS A 58 -7.26 -17.33 -12.34
CA CYS A 58 -7.20 -18.73 -12.79
C CYS A 58 -6.20 -18.94 -13.94
N LEU A 59 -5.70 -17.86 -14.54
CA LEU A 59 -4.62 -17.91 -15.51
C LEU A 59 -3.29 -17.91 -14.74
N PRO A 60 -2.29 -18.70 -15.18
CA PRO A 60 -0.95 -18.58 -14.62
C PRO A 60 -0.50 -17.12 -14.79
N PRO A 61 0.04 -16.50 -13.73
CA PRO A 61 0.53 -15.13 -13.84
C PRO A 61 1.53 -15.08 -14.99
N LYS A 62 1.37 -14.08 -15.86
CA LYS A 62 2.35 -13.83 -16.91
C LYS A 62 3.69 -13.67 -16.20
N LYS A 63 4.63 -14.59 -16.46
CA LYS A 63 5.98 -14.49 -15.91
C LYS A 63 6.51 -13.12 -16.36
N GLU A 64 6.69 -12.21 -15.41
CA GLU A 64 7.42 -10.98 -15.66
C GLU A 64 8.76 -11.39 -16.27
N THR A 65 9.15 -10.71 -17.35
CA THR A 65 10.46 -10.92 -17.96
C THR A 65 11.49 -10.82 -16.86
N LEU A 66 12.13 -11.96 -16.55
CA LEU A 66 13.14 -12.08 -15.51
C LEU A 66 14.11 -10.93 -15.72
N GLU A 67 14.18 -10.01 -14.75
CA GLU A 67 15.19 -8.97 -14.75
C GLU A 67 16.54 -9.66 -14.97
N GLU A 68 17.28 -9.21 -15.99
CA GLU A 68 18.56 -9.81 -16.33
C GLU A 68 19.44 -9.85 -15.08
N ASP A 69 20.08 -11.00 -14.84
CA ASP A 69 20.97 -11.20 -13.69
C ASP A 69 21.94 -10.03 -13.58
N ASN A 70 21.73 -9.16 -12.58
CA ASN A 70 22.54 -7.98 -12.35
C ASN A 70 24.01 -8.41 -12.30
N GLY A 71 24.85 -7.89 -13.21
CA GLY A 71 26.23 -8.37 -13.41
C GLY A 71 27.08 -8.33 -12.15
N TYR A 72 26.75 -7.41 -11.23
CA TYR A 72 27.34 -7.32 -9.90
C TYR A 72 27.05 -8.57 -9.04
N VAL A 73 25.82 -9.08 -9.06
CA VAL A 73 25.42 -10.29 -8.32
C VAL A 73 26.20 -11.51 -8.84
N ARG A 74 26.44 -11.59 -10.15
CA ARG A 74 27.24 -12.66 -10.76
C ARG A 74 28.70 -12.61 -10.31
N LEU A 75 29.28 -11.41 -10.18
CA LEU A 75 30.62 -11.21 -9.65
C LEU A 75 30.71 -11.62 -8.18
N LEU A 76 29.75 -11.19 -7.35
CA LEU A 76 29.69 -11.58 -5.94
C LEU A 76 29.60 -13.09 -5.75
N ARG A 77 28.78 -13.79 -6.56
CA ARG A 77 28.68 -15.25 -6.53
C ARG A 77 30.04 -15.92 -6.78
N ARG A 78 30.77 -15.46 -7.81
CA ARG A 78 32.10 -15.98 -8.13
C ARG A 78 33.09 -15.76 -6.98
N GLN A 79 33.12 -14.56 -6.43
CA GLN A 79 34.02 -14.22 -5.32
C GLN A 79 33.72 -15.06 -4.07
N VAL A 80 32.44 -15.29 -3.76
CA VAL A 80 32.06 -16.15 -2.63
C VAL A 80 32.48 -17.60 -2.88
N GLU A 81 32.26 -18.11 -4.09
CA GLU A 81 32.64 -19.49 -4.43
C GLU A 81 34.15 -19.71 -4.34
N GLU A 82 34.97 -18.75 -4.78
CA GLU A 82 36.42 -18.76 -4.61
C GLU A 82 36.79 -18.80 -3.11
N VAL A 83 36.19 -17.93 -2.30
CA VAL A 83 36.44 -17.91 -0.84
C VAL A 83 36.06 -19.22 -0.15
N LEU A 84 34.95 -19.85 -0.56
CA LEU A 84 34.52 -21.14 -0.02
C LEU A 84 35.49 -22.27 -0.39
N ARG A 85 36.09 -22.23 -1.59
CA ARG A 85 37.05 -23.24 -2.06
C ARG A 85 38.42 -23.06 -1.41
N ASP A 86 38.86 -21.81 -1.22
CA ASP A 86 40.17 -21.50 -0.66
C ASP A 86 40.22 -21.73 0.86
N ASN A 87 39.09 -21.57 1.56
CA ASN A 87 39.02 -21.66 3.03
C ASN A 87 38.31 -22.94 3.49
N ARG A 88 39.04 -23.81 4.19
CA ARG A 88 38.47 -25.04 4.80
C ARG A 88 37.56 -24.78 6.01
N MET A 89 37.67 -23.61 6.65
CA MET A 89 36.87 -23.24 7.82
C MET A 89 36.33 -21.82 7.66
N ILE A 90 35.03 -21.67 7.90
CA ILE A 90 34.31 -20.41 7.73
C ILE A 90 33.39 -20.22 8.92
N ALA A 91 33.52 -19.07 9.59
CA ALA A 91 32.69 -18.68 10.71
C ALA A 91 31.76 -17.53 10.29
N VAL A 92 30.48 -17.66 10.61
CA VAL A 92 29.47 -16.62 10.38
C VAL A 92 29.14 -15.99 11.72
N CYS A 93 29.42 -14.69 11.86
CA CYS A 93 29.17 -13.95 13.09
C CYS A 93 28.10 -12.88 12.84
N HIS A 94 27.21 -12.70 13.80
CA HIS A 94 26.29 -11.56 13.79
C HIS A 94 27.08 -10.29 14.08
N TYR A 95 26.85 -9.23 13.30
CA TYR A 95 27.45 -7.93 13.56
C TYR A 95 26.67 -7.26 14.69
N ASN A 96 27.15 -7.38 15.92
CA ASN A 96 26.71 -6.50 16.98
C ASN A 96 27.35 -5.12 16.79
N SER A 97 26.63 -4.05 17.11
CA SER A 97 27.05 -2.68 16.84
C SER A 97 28.33 -2.30 17.60
N MET A 98 29.48 -2.54 16.98
CA MET A 98 30.79 -2.07 17.44
C MET A 98 31.14 -0.77 16.71
N PRO A 99 31.73 0.24 17.39
CA PRO A 99 32.20 1.46 16.74
C PRO A 99 33.31 1.14 15.72
N GLY A 100 33.47 1.99 14.71
CA GLY A 100 34.35 1.72 13.56
C GLY A 100 35.82 1.46 13.92
N GLU A 101 36.32 2.09 14.99
CA GLU A 101 37.69 1.89 15.49
C GLU A 101 37.91 0.45 15.98
N ASP A 102 36.96 -0.10 16.73
CA ASP A 102 37.02 -1.47 17.25
C ASP A 102 36.95 -2.52 16.14
N MET A 103 36.23 -2.23 15.04
CA MET A 103 36.18 -3.11 13.88
C MET A 103 37.55 -3.22 13.19
N VAL A 104 38.28 -2.11 13.07
CA VAL A 104 39.62 -2.09 12.49
C VAL A 104 40.59 -2.86 13.38
N LEU A 105 40.50 -2.66 14.70
CA LEU A 105 41.32 -3.36 15.68
C LEU A 105 41.05 -4.88 15.66
N MET A 106 39.79 -5.29 15.63
CA MET A 106 39.38 -6.69 15.49
C MET A 106 39.95 -7.32 14.21
N ARG A 107 39.84 -6.62 13.08
CA ARG A 107 40.40 -7.09 11.79
C ARG A 107 41.92 -7.21 11.86
N HIS A 108 42.60 -6.29 12.54
CA HIS A 108 44.05 -6.36 12.74
C HIS A 108 44.46 -7.58 13.58
N TYR A 109 43.77 -7.84 14.69
CA TYR A 109 44.02 -9.02 15.53
C TYR A 109 43.80 -10.33 14.75
N LEU A 110 42.70 -10.43 14.00
CA LEU A 110 42.39 -11.62 13.21
C LEU A 110 43.40 -11.86 12.08
N ARG A 111 43.91 -10.79 11.45
CA ARG A 111 44.99 -10.90 10.45
C ARG A 111 46.28 -11.49 11.03
N LYS A 112 46.63 -11.21 12.30
CA LYS A 112 47.81 -11.84 12.94
C LYS A 112 47.69 -13.36 13.01
N HIS A 113 46.47 -13.88 13.07
CA HIS A 113 46.18 -15.31 13.08
C HIS A 113 45.86 -15.88 11.68
N ASN A 114 46.15 -15.14 10.60
CA ASN A 114 45.80 -15.49 9.21
C ASN A 114 44.30 -15.69 8.97
N ILE A 115 43.45 -15.01 9.76
CA ILE A 115 42.00 -15.05 9.59
C ILE A 115 41.57 -13.82 8.80
N GLU A 116 41.04 -14.03 7.60
CA GLU A 116 40.47 -12.96 6.79
C GLU A 116 39.02 -12.71 7.17
N VAL A 117 38.72 -11.46 7.56
CA VAL A 117 37.34 -11.00 7.76
C VAL A 117 36.87 -10.26 6.51
N LYS A 118 35.76 -10.73 5.94
CA LYS A 118 35.07 -10.08 4.82
C LYS A 118 33.72 -9.57 5.33
N PHE A 119 33.57 -8.24 5.36
CA PHE A 119 32.33 -7.57 5.68
C PHE A 119 31.66 -7.13 4.37
N GLY A 120 30.40 -7.49 4.18
CA GLY A 120 29.65 -7.08 3.00
C GLY A 120 28.57 -8.07 2.64
N GLN A 121 27.70 -7.66 1.73
CA GLN A 121 26.53 -8.39 1.18
C GLN A 121 26.80 -9.82 0.67
N THR A 122 28.04 -10.32 0.79
CA THR A 122 28.40 -11.73 0.71
C THR A 122 27.49 -12.68 1.49
N VAL A 123 26.86 -12.28 2.60
CA VAL A 123 25.84 -13.13 3.27
C VAL A 123 24.58 -13.29 2.40
N GLY A 124 24.14 -12.22 1.74
CA GLY A 124 23.06 -12.27 0.75
C GLY A 124 23.43 -13.06 -0.51
N ALA A 125 24.71 -13.03 -0.92
CA ALA A 125 25.21 -13.85 -2.02
C ALA A 125 25.45 -15.31 -1.63
N LEU A 126 25.82 -15.61 -0.38
CA LEU A 126 25.91 -16.98 0.16
C LEU A 126 24.54 -17.64 0.24
N ALA A 127 23.47 -16.89 0.52
CA ALA A 127 22.09 -17.39 0.47
C ALA A 127 21.67 -17.81 -0.95
N LEU A 128 22.36 -17.30 -2.00
CA LEU A 128 22.14 -17.70 -3.39
C LEU A 128 22.90 -18.99 -3.77
N LEU A 129 23.78 -19.52 -2.90
CA LEU A 129 24.47 -20.79 -3.13
C LEU A 129 23.71 -21.93 -2.43
N PRO A 130 23.04 -22.82 -3.17
CA PRO A 130 21.98 -23.64 -2.60
C PRO A 130 22.44 -24.91 -1.86
N SER A 131 23.68 -25.39 -2.02
CA SER A 131 23.88 -26.84 -1.83
C SER A 131 24.37 -27.32 -0.45
N GLN A 132 25.10 -26.54 0.36
CA GLN A 132 25.54 -27.00 1.71
C GLN A 132 25.63 -25.92 2.79
N THR A 133 25.86 -24.65 2.44
CA THR A 133 25.91 -23.53 3.40
C THR A 133 24.52 -23.00 3.76
N SER A 134 23.51 -23.29 2.93
CA SER A 134 22.13 -22.83 3.10
C SER A 134 21.50 -23.33 4.40
N SER A 135 21.71 -24.59 4.79
CA SER A 135 21.18 -25.15 6.05
C SER A 135 21.82 -24.54 7.30
N LEU A 136 23.13 -24.27 7.26
CA LEU A 136 23.85 -23.60 8.35
C LEU A 136 23.41 -22.14 8.52
N LEU A 137 23.19 -21.43 7.41
CA LEU A 137 22.70 -20.05 7.42
C LEU A 137 21.24 -19.96 7.84
N GLN A 138 20.39 -20.87 7.34
CA GLN A 138 18.97 -20.94 7.68
C GLN A 138 18.74 -21.19 9.17
N ARG A 139 19.62 -21.95 9.83
CA ARG A 139 19.53 -22.21 11.27
C ARG A 139 19.73 -20.94 12.10
N GLY A 140 20.69 -20.09 11.71
CA GLY A 140 20.94 -18.82 12.39
C GLY A 140 19.78 -17.85 12.23
N SER A 141 19.27 -17.68 11.00
CA SER A 141 18.11 -16.82 10.75
C SER A 141 16.85 -17.33 11.44
N ALA A 142 16.59 -18.64 11.42
CA ALA A 142 15.44 -19.24 12.08
C ALA A 142 15.48 -19.10 13.61
N HIS A 143 16.68 -19.17 14.21
CA HIS A 143 16.83 -18.95 15.65
C HIS A 143 16.55 -17.49 16.01
N LEU A 144 17.05 -16.53 15.24
CA LEU A 144 16.80 -15.11 15.48
C LEU A 144 15.32 -14.74 15.27
N THR A 145 14.66 -15.29 14.24
CA THR A 145 13.21 -15.07 14.06
C THR A 145 12.41 -15.67 15.20
N ALA A 146 12.79 -16.84 15.71
CA ALA A 146 12.14 -17.44 16.87
C ALA A 146 12.32 -16.60 18.14
N LEU A 147 13.51 -16.03 18.38
CA LEU A 147 13.76 -15.13 19.51
C LEU A 147 12.97 -13.81 19.38
N LEU A 148 12.91 -13.25 18.17
CA LEU A 148 12.11 -12.05 17.89
C LEU A 148 10.63 -12.31 18.11
N ASP A 149 10.10 -13.42 17.61
CA ASP A 149 8.71 -13.81 17.82
C ASP A 149 8.41 -13.99 19.31
N GLN A 150 9.32 -14.63 20.05
CA GLN A 150 9.18 -14.79 21.50
C GLN A 150 9.18 -13.43 22.22
N HIS A 151 10.02 -12.49 21.78
CA HIS A 151 10.05 -11.15 22.35
C HIS A 151 8.80 -10.32 22.00
N ILE A 152 8.30 -10.41 20.78
CA ILE A 152 7.02 -9.79 20.35
C ILE A 152 5.86 -10.36 21.17
N HIS A 153 5.86 -11.67 21.43
CA HIS A 153 4.87 -12.29 22.31
C HIS A 153 4.97 -11.80 23.76
N GLN A 154 6.19 -11.60 24.28
CA GLN A 154 6.40 -11.00 25.61
C GLN A 154 5.91 -9.55 25.67
N LEU A 155 6.17 -8.75 24.65
CA LEU A 155 5.69 -7.36 24.56
C LEU A 155 4.16 -7.29 24.46
N ARG A 156 3.53 -8.22 23.72
CA ARG A 156 2.06 -8.29 23.61
C ARG A 156 1.38 -8.84 24.86
N ALA A 157 2.04 -9.72 25.60
CA ALA A 157 1.55 -10.23 26.88
C ALA A 157 1.76 -9.24 28.04
N GLY A 158 2.71 -8.31 27.90
CA GLY A 158 3.02 -7.25 28.87
C GLY A 158 2.18 -5.98 28.74
N GLU A 159 1.25 -5.89 27.79
CA GLU A 159 0.29 -4.78 27.65
C GLU A 159 -1.11 -5.18 28.16
N PRO A 160 -1.37 -5.09 29.48
CA PRO A 160 -2.73 -5.02 29.98
C PRO A 160 -3.27 -3.59 29.76
N GLY A 161 -3.98 -3.40 28.65
CA GLY A 161 -4.99 -2.36 28.44
C GLY A 161 -4.69 -0.97 28.99
N GLY A 162 -4.11 -0.10 28.15
CA GLY A 162 -4.25 1.35 28.34
C GLY A 162 -5.74 1.76 28.29
N PRO A 163 -6.29 2.45 29.30
CA PRO A 163 -7.64 2.96 29.25
C PRO A 163 -7.77 4.07 28.20
N THR A 164 -8.78 3.88 27.33
CA THR A 164 -9.47 4.89 26.53
C THR A 164 -9.44 6.29 27.14
N GLU A 165 -8.98 7.27 26.37
CA GLU A 165 -9.42 8.66 26.52
C GLU A 165 -10.95 8.76 26.46
N PRO A 166 -11.54 9.64 27.28
CA PRO A 166 -12.68 10.41 26.82
C PRO A 166 -12.42 11.93 26.86
N SER A 167 -12.78 12.56 25.75
CA SER A 167 -12.87 14.01 25.48
C SER A 167 -13.94 14.73 26.36
N PRO A 168 -14.00 16.08 26.36
CA PRO A 168 -14.39 16.89 27.51
C PRO A 168 -15.89 17.22 27.57
N THR A 169 -16.44 17.45 28.77
CA THR A 169 -17.65 18.27 28.92
C THR A 169 -17.66 19.00 30.25
N GLN A 170 -18.07 20.26 30.16
CA GLN A 170 -18.09 21.29 31.17
C GLN A 170 -19.24 21.11 32.18
N SER A 171 -19.04 21.78 33.32
CA SER A 171 -19.96 22.67 34.05
C SER A 171 -20.98 22.14 35.07
N VAL A 172 -21.01 22.95 36.15
CA VAL A 172 -22.10 23.28 37.09
C VAL A 172 -22.18 22.50 38.40
N GLY A 173 -21.76 23.19 39.47
CA GLY A 173 -22.57 23.34 40.68
C GLY A 173 -22.04 22.70 41.96
N ALA A 174 -21.43 23.49 42.85
CA ALA A 174 -21.93 23.75 44.21
C ALA A 174 -20.88 24.45 45.09
N GLN A 175 -21.34 25.56 45.70
CA GLN A 175 -20.80 26.32 46.84
C GLN A 175 -19.62 27.27 46.60
#